data_AF-F6B674-F1
#
_entry.id   AF-F6B674-F1
#
_cell.length_a   1.000
_cell.length_b   1.000
_cell.length_c   1.000
_cell.angle_alpha   90.00
_cell.angle_beta   90.00
_cell.angle_gamma   90.00
#
_symmetry.space_group_name_H-M   'P 1'
#
loop_
_entity.id
_entity.type
_entity.pdbx_description
1 polymer ?
#
loop_
_entity_poly.entity_id
_entity_poly.type
_entity_poly.pdbx_seq_one_letter_code
_entity_poly.pdbx_strand_id
1 'polypeptide(L)'
;MTYFILQILPYIALPIFVIGLLYRLGRWANARIVHNITLTPAPTTQAGAILDIAKEVVFFRSLYKADKPLWSGAWLMHVALFFILGGHVMGIGLLGLQFYYIGLTSPELSEYLSNLLGTSFGVLLLVGLLYLLYRRMAVNEVKQISAPSDYAHLLLLIAIVSVGNFMRFVPAWGIEYAPVRDYVINLITLTPITPDMEVMHKPLFVLHLLLVQILMIIFPFSKLLHVFGMFAHRWIINRPYVEPAPGLPGAPVGGTGHAVSGGQSASGGVH
;
A
#
# COMPACT_ATOMS: atom_id res chain seq x y z
N MET A 1 11.45 -25.96 12.12
CA MET A 1 11.21 -24.52 11.88
C MET A 1 10.57 -24.25 10.53
N THR A 2 11.13 -24.73 9.41
CA THR A 2 10.59 -24.54 8.04
C THR A 2 9.12 -24.93 7.90
N TYR A 3 8.73 -26.12 8.39
CA TYR A 3 7.34 -26.57 8.35
C TYR A 3 6.37 -25.59 9.05
N PHE A 4 6.76 -25.03 10.20
CA PHE A 4 5.93 -24.04 10.87
C PHE A 4 5.72 -22.79 10.00
N ILE A 5 6.79 -22.29 9.37
CA ILE A 5 6.75 -21.08 8.52
C ILE A 5 5.93 -21.29 7.24
N LEU A 6 6.03 -22.48 6.64
CA LEU A 6 5.40 -22.79 5.36
C LEU A 6 3.98 -23.34 5.52
N GLN A 7 3.70 -24.16 6.52
CA GLN A 7 2.39 -24.77 6.71
C GLN A 7 1.53 -23.99 7.70
N ILE A 8 2.05 -23.66 8.88
CA ILE A 8 1.20 -23.21 10.00
C ILE A 8 1.02 -21.69 9.98
N LEU A 9 2.11 -20.95 9.85
CA LEU A 9 2.12 -19.49 9.93
C LEU A 9 1.23 -18.82 8.87
N PRO A 10 1.09 -19.31 7.62
CA PRO A 10 0.22 -18.66 6.64
C PRO A 10 -1.25 -18.66 7.06
N TYR A 11 -1.71 -19.74 7.70
CA TYR A 11 -3.06 -19.85 8.26
C TYR A 11 -3.28 -18.97 9.51
N ILE A 12 -2.22 -18.42 10.10
CA ILE A 12 -2.30 -17.43 11.18
C ILE A 12 -2.23 -16.01 10.59
N ALA A 13 -1.25 -15.77 9.73
CA ALA A 13 -0.97 -14.46 9.14
C ALA A 13 -2.13 -13.98 8.25
N LEU A 14 -2.71 -14.86 7.45
CA LEU A 14 -3.80 -14.50 6.53
C LEU A 14 -5.06 -14.05 7.27
N PRO A 15 -5.62 -14.79 8.26
CA PRO A 15 -6.75 -14.29 9.04
C PRO A 15 -6.46 -12.99 9.79
N ILE A 16 -5.28 -12.83 10.40
CA ILE A 16 -4.90 -11.57 11.07
C ILE A 16 -4.93 -10.40 10.08
N PHE A 17 -4.33 -10.59 8.91
CA PHE A 17 -4.32 -9.59 7.84
C PHE A 17 -5.74 -9.24 7.40
N VAL A 18 -6.56 -10.24 7.06
CA VAL A 18 -7.93 -10.03 6.53
C VAL A 18 -8.84 -9.41 7.58
N ILE A 19 -8.91 -9.98 8.80
CA ILE A 19 -9.76 -9.47 9.87
C ILE A 19 -9.31 -8.07 10.30
N GLY A 20 -8.00 -7.85 10.45
CA GLY A 20 -7.46 -6.54 10.78
C GLY A 20 -7.76 -5.48 9.71
N LEU A 21 -7.66 -5.86 8.43
CA LEU A 21 -8.03 -5.01 7.30
C LEU A 21 -9.52 -4.63 7.35
N LEU A 22 -10.40 -5.62 7.47
CA LEU A 22 -11.85 -5.41 7.54
C LEU A 22 -12.24 -4.55 8.74
N TYR A 23 -11.65 -4.81 9.92
CA TYR A 23 -11.86 -4.01 11.12
C TYR A 23 -11.49 -2.54 10.88
N ARG A 24 -10.34 -2.26 10.26
CA ARG A 24 -9.89 -0.89 10.04
C ARG A 24 -10.68 -0.17 8.95
N LEU A 25 -11.03 -0.87 7.87
CA LEU A 25 -11.92 -0.35 6.83
C LEU A 25 -13.30 -0.03 7.41
N GLY A 26 -13.86 -0.92 8.23
CA GLY A 26 -15.14 -0.70 8.92
C GLY A 26 -15.08 0.50 9.87
N ARG A 27 -13.99 0.68 10.61
CA ARG A 27 -13.79 1.88 11.45
C ARG A 27 -13.75 3.17 10.65
N TRP A 28 -13.13 3.18 9.47
CA TRP A 28 -13.12 4.35 8.61
C TRP A 28 -14.49 4.62 7.99
N ALA A 29 -15.18 3.59 7.51
CA ALA A 29 -16.52 3.72 6.95
C ALA A 29 -17.54 4.28 7.98
N ASN A 30 -17.34 3.97 9.26
CA ASN A 30 -18.18 4.44 10.37
C ASN A 30 -17.68 5.76 11.02
N ALA A 31 -16.56 6.31 10.57
CA ALA A 31 -16.02 7.55 11.13
C ALA A 31 -16.93 8.73 10.74
N ARG A 32 -17.52 9.40 11.74
CA ARG A 32 -18.35 10.58 11.51
C ARG A 32 -17.47 11.80 11.24
N ILE A 33 -17.67 12.44 10.09
CA ILE A 33 -17.08 13.76 9.78
C ILE A 33 -18.18 14.81 9.97
N VAL A 34 -17.89 15.78 10.83
CA VAL A 34 -18.83 16.85 11.23
C VAL A 34 -18.70 18.10 10.35
N HIS A 35 -17.64 18.22 9.55
CA HIS A 35 -17.36 19.43 8.76
C HIS A 35 -16.97 19.10 7.32
N ASN A 36 -17.55 19.82 6.36
CA ASN A 36 -17.13 19.77 4.96
C ASN A 36 -15.84 20.59 4.80
N ILE A 37 -14.70 19.91 4.75
CA ILE A 37 -13.41 20.55 4.43
C ILE A 37 -13.30 20.60 2.90
N THR A 38 -13.79 21.68 2.30
CA THR A 38 -13.58 21.96 0.88
C THR A 38 -12.15 22.47 0.68
N LEU A 39 -11.27 21.64 0.12
CA LEU A 39 -9.95 22.09 -0.32
C LEU A 39 -10.12 22.99 -1.56
N THR A 40 -9.73 24.26 -1.47
CA THR A 40 -9.87 25.25 -2.54
C THR A 40 -8.67 25.22 -3.50
N PRO A 41 -8.85 25.45 -4.82
CA PRO A 41 -10.10 25.47 -5.58
C PRO A 41 -10.58 24.03 -5.86
N ALA A 42 -11.83 23.73 -5.48
CA ALA A 42 -12.43 22.44 -5.78
C ALA A 42 -12.93 22.43 -7.24
N PRO A 43 -12.77 21.32 -7.99
CA PRO A 43 -13.27 21.22 -9.35
C PRO A 43 -14.78 21.40 -9.39
N THR A 44 -15.26 22.24 -10.30
CA THR A 44 -16.69 22.59 -10.45
C THR A 44 -17.47 21.52 -11.22
N THR A 45 -16.79 20.53 -11.79
CA THR A 45 -17.39 19.44 -12.58
C THR A 45 -16.97 18.07 -12.04
N GLN A 46 -17.85 17.07 -12.19
CA GLN A 46 -17.54 15.68 -11.79
C GLN A 46 -16.32 15.12 -12.57
N ALA A 47 -16.21 15.45 -13.86
CA ALA A 47 -15.07 15.08 -14.68
C ALA A 47 -13.76 15.70 -14.16
N GLY A 48 -13.80 16.98 -13.76
CA GLY A 48 -12.66 17.65 -13.12
C GLY A 48 -12.25 16.97 -11.81
N ALA A 49 -13.22 16.57 -10.98
CA ALA A 49 -12.96 15.85 -9.73
C ALA A 49 -12.28 14.49 -9.95
N ILE A 50 -12.78 13.70 -10.91
CA ILE A 50 -12.18 12.41 -11.26
C ILE A 50 -10.75 12.60 -11.77
N LEU A 51 -10.52 13.59 -12.64
CA LEU A 51 -9.20 13.87 -13.18
C LEU A 51 -8.22 14.32 -12.09
N ASP A 52 -8.65 15.14 -11.15
CA ASP A 52 -7.80 15.57 -10.03
C ASP A 52 -7.49 14.42 -9.07
N ILE A 53 -8.42 13.49 -8.86
CA ILE A 53 -8.15 12.24 -8.15
C ILE A 53 -7.13 11.39 -8.90
N ALA A 54 -7.34 11.17 -10.20
CA ALA A 54 -6.43 10.38 -11.02
C ALA A 54 -5.00 10.96 -10.99
N LYS A 55 -4.86 12.29 -11.13
CA LYS A 55 -3.57 12.97 -11.05
C LYS A 55 -2.90 12.81 -9.69
N GLU A 56 -3.69 12.85 -8.61
CA GLU A 56 -3.14 12.64 -7.27
C GLU A 56 -2.69 11.19 -7.07
N VAL A 57 -3.48 10.20 -7.49
CA VAL A 57 -3.16 8.77 -7.32
C VAL A 57 -1.98 8.33 -8.18
N VAL A 58 -1.91 8.77 -9.44
CA VAL A 58 -0.89 8.32 -10.39
C VAL A 58 0.42 9.09 -10.25
N PHE A 59 0.34 10.40 -10.05
CA PHE A 59 1.52 11.27 -10.10
C PHE A 59 1.88 11.91 -8.77
N PHE A 60 1.13 11.67 -7.69
CA PHE A 60 1.33 12.34 -6.40
C PHE A 60 1.49 13.85 -6.58
N ARG A 61 0.59 14.47 -7.36
CA ARG A 61 0.71 15.87 -7.82
C ARG A 61 0.91 16.85 -6.67
N SER A 62 0.20 16.66 -5.55
CA SER A 62 0.36 17.48 -4.35
C SER A 62 1.78 17.38 -3.79
N LEU A 63 2.28 16.14 -3.64
CA LEU A 63 3.62 15.88 -3.14
C LEU A 63 4.70 16.45 -4.07
N TYR A 64 4.53 16.33 -5.39
CA TYR A 64 5.45 16.90 -6.37
C TYR A 64 5.61 18.42 -6.20
N LYS A 65 4.52 19.12 -5.88
CA LYS A 65 4.55 20.57 -5.64
C LYS A 65 5.16 20.93 -4.28
N ALA A 66 4.93 20.10 -3.27
CA ALA A 66 5.36 20.37 -1.90
C ALA A 66 6.84 20.02 -1.65
N ASP A 67 7.29 18.85 -2.11
CA ASP A 67 8.63 18.32 -1.83
C ASP A 67 9.08 17.41 -2.99
N LYS A 68 9.79 18.00 -3.96
CA LYS A 68 10.31 17.28 -5.13
C LYS A 68 11.30 16.16 -4.77
N PRO A 69 12.25 16.36 -3.83
CA PRO A 69 13.11 15.26 -3.36
C PRO A 69 12.29 14.07 -2.83
N LEU A 70 11.38 14.29 -1.88
CA LEU A 70 10.53 13.22 -1.35
C LEU A 70 9.70 12.56 -2.45
N TRP A 71 9.14 13.36 -3.35
CA TRP A 71 8.37 12.87 -4.49
C TRP A 71 9.18 11.89 -5.35
N SER A 72 10.43 12.22 -5.68
CA SER A 72 11.24 11.38 -6.57
C SER A 72 11.42 9.96 -6.01
N GLY A 73 11.76 9.84 -4.73
CA GLY A 73 11.91 8.56 -4.05
C GLY A 73 10.59 7.85 -3.81
N ALA A 74 9.56 8.58 -3.35
CA ALA A 74 8.26 8.02 -3.04
C ALA A 74 7.56 7.50 -4.29
N TRP A 75 7.57 8.26 -5.38
CA TRP A 75 6.94 7.88 -6.64
C TRP A 75 7.63 6.68 -7.27
N LEU A 76 8.97 6.69 -7.37
CA LEU A 76 9.74 5.55 -7.86
C LEU A 76 9.45 4.29 -7.05
N MET A 77 9.48 4.40 -5.71
CA MET A 77 9.20 3.28 -4.81
C MET A 77 7.79 2.71 -5.04
N HIS A 78 6.74 3.55 -5.13
CA HIS A 78 5.37 3.05 -5.31
C HIS A 78 5.14 2.44 -6.69
N VAL A 79 5.66 3.05 -7.75
CA VAL A 79 5.56 2.47 -9.10
C VAL A 79 6.23 1.10 -9.12
N ALA A 80 7.46 1.01 -8.62
CA ALA A 80 8.18 -0.26 -8.57
C ALA A 80 7.46 -1.31 -7.69
N LEU A 81 6.92 -0.89 -6.54
CA LEU A 81 6.12 -1.76 -5.67
C LEU A 81 4.88 -2.30 -6.40
N PHE A 82 4.15 -1.46 -7.13
CA PHE A 82 2.97 -1.88 -7.88
C PHE A 82 3.31 -2.91 -8.95
N PHE A 83 4.38 -2.68 -9.72
CA PHE A 83 4.85 -3.64 -10.71
C PHE A 83 5.33 -4.95 -10.07
N ILE A 84 5.97 -4.89 -8.89
CA ILE A 84 6.39 -6.09 -8.17
C ILE A 84 5.19 -6.88 -7.65
N LEU A 85 4.19 -6.22 -7.06
CA LEU A 85 2.97 -6.89 -6.59
C LEU A 85 2.19 -7.51 -7.76
N GLY A 86 1.99 -6.77 -8.85
CA GLY A 86 1.39 -7.30 -10.07
C GLY A 86 2.21 -8.45 -10.66
N GLY A 87 3.54 -8.32 -10.69
CA GLY A 87 4.45 -9.36 -11.14
C GLY A 87 4.42 -10.62 -10.29
N HIS A 88 4.17 -10.54 -8.97
CA HIS A 88 3.95 -11.73 -8.14
C HIS A 88 2.65 -12.43 -8.53
N VAL A 89 1.56 -11.68 -8.70
CA VAL A 89 0.26 -12.25 -9.09
C VAL A 89 0.34 -12.90 -10.47
N MET A 90 0.88 -12.20 -11.46
CA MET A 90 0.97 -12.71 -12.83
C MET A 90 2.04 -13.80 -12.96
N GLY A 91 3.19 -13.63 -12.31
CA GLY A 91 4.29 -14.60 -12.33
C GLY A 91 3.91 -15.92 -11.68
N ILE A 92 3.28 -15.90 -10.50
CA ILE A 92 2.86 -17.14 -9.82
C ILE A 92 1.59 -17.72 -10.46
N GLY A 93 0.61 -16.86 -10.77
CA GLY A 93 -0.68 -17.31 -11.30
C GLY A 93 -0.61 -17.84 -12.73
N LEU A 94 0.19 -17.19 -13.59
CA LEU A 94 0.32 -17.48 -15.01
C LEU A 94 1.72 -18.00 -15.39
N LEU A 95 2.57 -18.32 -14.42
CA LEU A 95 3.94 -18.83 -14.64
C LEU A 95 4.83 -17.90 -15.48
N GLY A 96 4.57 -16.59 -15.48
CA GLY A 96 5.29 -15.64 -16.33
C GLY A 96 4.85 -15.61 -17.80
N LEU A 97 3.73 -16.27 -18.12
CA LEU A 97 3.19 -16.37 -19.49
C LEU A 97 2.13 -15.30 -19.81
N GLN A 98 2.04 -14.22 -19.03
CA GLN A 98 1.00 -13.22 -19.22
C GLN A 98 1.02 -12.54 -20.59
N PHE A 99 2.20 -12.29 -21.18
CA PHE A 99 2.32 -11.65 -22.50
C PHE A 99 1.98 -12.62 -23.64
N TYR A 100 2.24 -13.90 -23.43
CA TYR A 100 1.80 -14.96 -24.33
C TYR A 100 0.27 -15.08 -24.34
N TYR A 101 -0.37 -15.11 -23.16
CA TYR A 101 -1.83 -15.26 -23.08
C TYR A 101 -2.62 -14.09 -23.67
N ILE A 102 -2.05 -12.89 -23.71
CA ILE A 102 -2.65 -11.72 -24.40
C ILE A 102 -2.24 -11.62 -25.87
N GLY A 103 -1.54 -12.61 -26.42
CA GLY A 103 -1.18 -12.70 -27.84
C GLY A 103 -0.07 -11.75 -28.29
N LEU A 104 0.73 -11.21 -27.36
CA LEU A 104 1.80 -10.25 -27.69
C LEU A 104 3.12 -10.92 -28.08
N THR A 105 3.45 -12.09 -27.53
CA THR A 105 4.77 -12.72 -27.67
C THR A 105 4.71 -14.25 -27.66
N SER A 106 5.84 -14.93 -27.94
CA SER A 106 5.98 -16.37 -27.66
C SER A 106 6.04 -16.65 -26.14
N PRO A 107 5.84 -17.91 -25.71
CA PRO A 107 5.99 -18.31 -24.30
C PRO A 107 7.36 -17.96 -23.72
N GLU A 108 8.44 -18.29 -24.42
CA GLU A 108 9.82 -18.09 -23.98
C GLU A 108 10.14 -16.61 -23.81
N LEU A 109 9.66 -15.78 -24.76
CA LEU A 109 9.81 -14.34 -24.67
C LEU A 109 8.97 -13.75 -23.53
N SER A 110 7.79 -14.30 -23.24
CA SER A 110 6.96 -13.87 -22.11
C SER A 110 7.66 -14.14 -20.78
N GLU A 111 8.24 -15.34 -20.59
CA GLU A 111 8.97 -15.68 -19.37
C GLU A 111 10.20 -14.79 -19.21
N TYR A 112 10.97 -14.58 -20.28
CA TYR A 112 12.12 -13.68 -20.27
C TYR A 112 11.73 -12.25 -19.87
N LEU A 113 10.69 -11.68 -20.50
CA LEU A 113 10.20 -10.34 -20.16
C LEU A 113 9.69 -10.26 -18.72
N SER A 114 9.00 -11.28 -18.24
CA SER A 114 8.54 -11.36 -16.85
C SER A 114 9.70 -11.34 -15.86
N ASN A 115 10.75 -12.12 -16.13
CA ASN A 115 11.95 -12.15 -15.31
C ASN A 115 12.74 -10.84 -15.37
N LEU A 116 12.85 -10.23 -16.54
CA LEU A 116 13.50 -8.94 -16.73
C LEU A 116 12.77 -7.83 -15.97
N LEU A 117 11.44 -7.74 -16.10
CA LEU A 117 10.63 -6.75 -15.41
C LEU A 117 10.68 -6.96 -13.89
N GLY A 118 10.51 -8.20 -13.42
CA GLY A 118 10.59 -8.53 -12.00
C GLY A 118 11.93 -8.16 -11.38
N THR A 119 13.03 -8.43 -12.09
CA THR A 119 14.39 -8.09 -11.62
C THR A 119 14.61 -6.58 -11.63
N SER A 120 14.23 -5.90 -12.72
CA SER A 120 14.44 -4.46 -12.89
C SER A 120 13.66 -3.65 -11.86
N PHE A 121 12.36 -3.93 -11.70
CA PHE A 121 11.54 -3.25 -10.70
C PHE A 121 11.93 -3.64 -9.26
N GLY A 122 12.47 -4.83 -9.03
CA GLY A 122 13.02 -5.22 -7.74
C GLY A 122 14.21 -4.34 -7.33
N VAL A 123 15.11 -4.04 -8.28
CA VAL A 123 16.22 -3.10 -8.07
C VAL A 123 15.71 -1.68 -7.84
N LEU A 124 14.80 -1.19 -8.70
CA LEU A 124 14.23 0.16 -8.57
C LEU A 124 13.53 0.34 -7.22
N LEU A 125 12.81 -0.68 -6.76
CA LEU A 125 12.16 -0.69 -5.45
C LEU A 125 13.19 -0.58 -4.33
N LEU A 126 14.27 -1.37 -4.38
CA LEU A 126 15.33 -1.32 -3.37
C LEU A 126 16.01 0.05 -3.34
N VAL A 127 16.34 0.62 -4.50
CA VAL A 127 16.93 1.96 -4.61
C VAL A 127 15.99 3.02 -4.02
N GLY A 128 14.70 2.98 -4.37
CA GLY A 128 13.70 3.89 -3.80
C GLY A 128 13.59 3.79 -2.28
N LEU A 129 13.58 2.56 -1.73
CA LEU A 129 13.54 2.33 -0.29
C LEU A 129 14.81 2.83 0.43
N LEU A 130 15.99 2.57 -0.13
CA LEU A 130 17.26 3.05 0.41
C LEU A 130 17.35 4.58 0.38
N TYR A 131 16.90 5.21 -0.70
CA TYR A 131 16.80 6.66 -0.79
C TYR A 131 15.88 7.25 0.30
N LEU A 132 14.71 6.65 0.49
CA LEU A 132 13.76 7.09 1.52
C LEU A 132 14.32 6.90 2.94
N LEU A 133 15.10 5.83 3.17
CA LEU A 133 15.75 5.58 4.46
C LEU A 133 16.85 6.62 4.70
N TYR A 134 17.70 6.84 3.70
CA TYR A 134 18.74 7.86 3.73
C TYR A 134 18.15 9.24 4.04
N ARG A 135 17.11 9.66 3.30
CA ARG A 135 16.45 10.95 3.53
C ARG A 135 15.92 11.07 4.96
N ARG A 136 15.35 9.98 5.50
CA ARG A 136 14.82 9.97 6.88
C ARG A 136 15.92 10.13 7.93
N MET A 137 17.12 9.61 7.66
CA MET A 137 18.26 9.70 8.58
C MET A 137 19.06 11.00 8.43
N ALA A 138 19.12 11.55 7.21
CA ALA A 138 19.98 12.67 6.84
C ALA A 138 19.30 14.05 6.99
N VAL A 139 17.98 14.13 6.78
CA VAL A 139 17.26 15.41 6.86
C VAL A 139 16.73 15.61 8.29
N ASN A 140 17.21 16.64 8.98
CA ASN A 140 16.92 16.89 10.39
C ASN A 140 15.43 17.03 10.67
N GLU A 141 14.72 17.81 9.85
CA GLU A 141 13.29 18.07 9.98
C GLU A 141 12.50 16.76 9.92
N VAL A 142 12.87 15.87 9.00
CA VAL A 142 12.24 14.57 8.82
C VAL A 142 12.55 13.65 9.99
N LYS A 143 13.78 13.69 10.50
CA LYS A 143 14.22 12.88 11.63
C LYS A 143 13.46 13.25 12.90
N GLN A 144 13.24 14.53 13.16
CA GLN A 144 12.53 15.02 14.35
C GLN A 144 11.05 14.59 14.40
N ILE A 145 10.40 14.46 13.23
CA ILE A 145 8.99 14.04 13.14
C ILE A 145 8.80 12.54 12.90
N SER A 146 9.89 11.77 12.77
CA SER A 146 9.84 10.34 12.49
C SER A 146 9.66 9.51 13.76
N ALA A 147 8.70 8.59 13.75
CA ALA A 147 8.55 7.60 14.81
C ALA A 147 9.48 6.39 14.57
N PRO A 148 9.87 5.63 15.61
CA PRO A 148 10.64 4.38 15.44
C PRO A 148 9.96 3.38 14.48
N SER A 149 8.63 3.34 14.49
CA SER A 149 7.85 2.52 13.56
C SER A 149 8.09 2.89 12.09
N ASP A 150 8.37 4.16 11.76
CA ASP A 150 8.64 4.57 10.38
C ASP A 150 9.93 3.95 9.83
N TYR A 151 10.94 3.79 10.68
CA TYR A 151 12.17 3.07 10.35
C TYR A 151 11.94 1.57 10.28
N ALA A 152 11.22 1.00 11.25
CA ALA A 152 10.97 -0.44 11.31
C ALA A 152 10.27 -0.97 10.05
N HIS A 153 9.22 -0.29 9.57
CA HIS A 153 8.53 -0.71 8.33
C HIS A 153 9.45 -0.59 7.12
N LEU A 154 10.26 0.46 7.04
CA LEU A 154 11.14 0.68 5.90
C LEU A 154 12.26 -0.37 5.86
N LEU A 155 12.84 -0.70 7.01
CA LEU A 155 13.83 -1.77 7.16
C LEU A 155 13.23 -3.14 6.83
N LEU A 156 11.99 -3.43 7.26
CA LEU A 156 11.29 -4.66 6.92
C LEU A 156 11.11 -4.79 5.40
N LEU A 157 10.65 -3.73 4.72
CA LEU A 157 10.50 -3.73 3.26
C LEU A 157 11.85 -3.88 2.55
N ILE A 158 12.90 -3.21 3.02
CA ILE A 158 14.27 -3.37 2.48
C ILE A 158 14.72 -4.81 2.64
N ALA A 159 14.49 -5.45 3.79
CA ALA A 159 14.85 -6.85 4.01
C ALA A 159 14.10 -7.79 3.04
N ILE A 160 12.78 -7.64 2.90
CA ILE A 160 11.95 -8.43 1.97
C ILE A 160 12.49 -8.33 0.55
N VAL A 161 12.69 -7.10 0.07
CA VAL A 161 13.13 -6.82 -1.30
C VAL A 161 14.57 -7.28 -1.53
N SER A 162 15.45 -7.13 -0.54
CA SER A 162 16.84 -7.58 -0.63
C SER A 162 16.91 -9.10 -0.77
N VAL A 163 16.17 -9.85 0.04
CA VAL A 163 16.10 -11.32 -0.07
C VAL A 163 15.48 -11.72 -1.42
N GLY A 164 14.40 -11.05 -1.84
CA GLY A 164 13.76 -11.31 -3.14
C GLY A 164 14.69 -11.06 -4.34
N ASN A 165 15.42 -9.95 -4.33
CA ASN A 165 16.42 -9.63 -5.36
C ASN A 165 17.57 -10.63 -5.35
N PHE A 166 18.05 -11.03 -4.16
CA PHE A 166 19.12 -12.01 -4.07
C PHE A 166 18.73 -13.35 -4.70
N MET A 167 17.50 -13.83 -4.47
CA MET A 167 16.98 -15.05 -5.12
C MET A 167 16.95 -14.93 -6.64
N ARG A 168 16.73 -13.74 -7.19
CA ARG A 168 16.76 -13.50 -8.65
C ARG A 168 18.18 -13.40 -9.20
N PHE A 169 19.09 -12.76 -8.48
CA PHE A 169 20.47 -12.56 -8.92
C PHE A 169 21.35 -13.79 -8.75
N VAL A 170 20.99 -14.69 -7.83
CA VAL A 170 21.75 -15.91 -7.55
C VAL A 170 20.85 -17.13 -7.72
N PRO A 171 20.70 -17.65 -8.96
CA PRO A 171 19.76 -18.73 -9.27
C PRO A 171 19.91 -19.99 -8.40
N ALA A 172 21.13 -20.28 -7.94
CA ALA A 172 21.40 -21.39 -7.00
C ALA A 172 20.58 -21.30 -5.69
N TRP A 173 20.24 -20.08 -5.27
CA TRP A 173 19.41 -19.82 -4.10
C TRP A 173 17.98 -19.37 -4.45
N GLY A 174 17.64 -19.35 -5.74
CA GLY A 174 16.33 -18.98 -6.27
C GLY A 174 15.34 -20.14 -6.28
N ILE A 175 14.12 -19.81 -6.70
CA ILE A 175 13.02 -20.75 -6.89
C ILE A 175 12.20 -20.32 -8.12
N GLU A 176 11.79 -21.30 -8.92
CA GLU A 176 10.95 -21.07 -10.10
C GLU A 176 9.48 -20.84 -9.73
N TYR A 177 8.69 -20.29 -10.65
CA TYR A 177 7.28 -19.99 -10.36
C TYR A 177 6.42 -21.23 -10.13
N ALA A 178 6.68 -22.34 -10.82
CA ALA A 178 5.83 -23.54 -10.74
C ALA A 178 5.79 -24.16 -9.33
N PRO A 179 6.93 -24.45 -8.66
CA PRO A 179 6.90 -24.93 -7.27
C PRO A 179 6.21 -23.96 -6.29
N VAL A 180 6.35 -22.65 -6.52
CA VAL A 180 5.68 -21.64 -5.69
C VAL A 180 4.17 -21.65 -5.92
N ARG A 181 3.72 -21.80 -7.17
CA ARG A 181 2.30 -21.92 -7.52
C ARG A 181 1.67 -23.16 -6.89
N ASP A 182 2.33 -24.31 -6.97
CA ASP A 182 1.86 -25.56 -6.36
C ASP A 182 1.75 -25.44 -4.84
N TYR A 183 2.73 -24.80 -4.20
CA TYR A 183 2.67 -24.45 -2.78
C TYR A 183 1.47 -23.56 -2.44
N VAL A 184 1.20 -22.51 -3.23
CA VAL A 184 0.04 -21.64 -3.01
C VAL A 184 -1.27 -22.41 -3.19
N ILE A 185 -1.36 -23.28 -4.20
CA ILE A 185 -2.52 -24.14 -4.43
C ILE A 185 -2.75 -25.02 -3.21
N ASN A 186 -1.72 -25.72 -2.72
CA ASN A 186 -1.81 -26.58 -1.54
C ASN A 186 -2.32 -25.84 -0.31
N LEU A 187 -1.85 -24.60 -0.08
CA LEU A 187 -2.37 -23.78 1.02
C LEU A 187 -3.87 -23.49 0.88
N ILE A 188 -4.33 -23.14 -0.33
CA ILE A 188 -5.73 -22.79 -0.61
C ILE A 188 -6.63 -24.03 -0.53
N THR A 189 -6.17 -25.18 -1.03
CA THR A 189 -6.89 -26.46 -1.01
C THR A 189 -6.77 -27.19 0.34
N LEU A 190 -6.14 -26.55 1.34
CA LEU A 190 -5.89 -27.13 2.66
C LEU A 190 -5.15 -28.48 2.59
N THR A 191 -4.32 -28.65 1.56
CA THR A 191 -3.49 -29.82 1.35
C THR A 191 -2.17 -29.64 2.12
N PRO A 192 -1.78 -30.59 2.99
CA PRO A 192 -0.55 -30.48 3.74
C PRO A 192 0.69 -30.42 2.83
N ILE A 193 1.61 -29.52 3.15
CA ILE A 193 2.91 -29.44 2.50
C ILE A 193 3.74 -30.64 2.92
N THR A 194 4.20 -31.39 1.94
CA THR A 194 5.00 -32.59 2.16
C THR A 194 6.50 -32.26 2.15
N PRO A 195 7.34 -33.06 2.84
CA PRO A 195 8.78 -32.79 2.92
C PRO A 195 9.52 -32.83 1.58
N ASP A 196 8.98 -33.48 0.57
CA ASP A 196 9.53 -33.62 -0.79
C ASP A 196 9.28 -32.40 -1.68
N MET A 197 8.40 -31.48 -1.28
CA MET A 197 8.15 -30.26 -2.07
C MET A 197 9.39 -29.37 -2.12
N GLU A 198 9.74 -28.87 -3.31
CA GLU A 198 10.95 -28.07 -3.53
C GLU A 198 11.04 -26.86 -2.58
N VAL A 199 9.91 -26.20 -2.27
CA VAL A 199 9.86 -25.06 -1.34
C VAL A 199 10.44 -25.35 0.05
N MET A 200 10.39 -26.61 0.49
CA MET A 200 10.94 -27.05 1.79
C MET A 200 12.48 -26.99 1.83
N HIS A 201 13.12 -27.01 0.67
CA HIS A 201 14.58 -27.04 0.51
C HIS A 201 15.17 -25.70 0.06
N LYS A 202 14.36 -24.63 -0.02
CA LYS A 202 14.77 -23.30 -0.47
C LYS A 202 14.80 -22.29 0.69
N PRO A 203 15.92 -22.16 1.42
CA PRO A 203 15.96 -21.36 2.65
C PRO A 203 15.68 -19.87 2.43
N LEU A 204 16.13 -19.29 1.31
CA LEU A 204 15.83 -17.88 1.01
C LEU A 204 14.37 -17.64 0.64
N PHE A 205 13.71 -18.60 -0.01
CA PHE A 205 12.27 -18.53 -0.23
C PHE A 205 11.52 -18.55 1.10
N VAL A 206 11.89 -19.47 2.01
CA VAL A 206 11.31 -19.55 3.36
C VAL A 206 11.52 -18.25 4.13
N LEU A 207 12.72 -17.66 4.07
CA LEU A 207 13.02 -16.38 4.71
C LEU A 207 12.22 -15.23 4.09
N HIS A 208 12.17 -15.12 2.77
CA HIS A 208 11.38 -14.11 2.08
C HIS A 208 9.91 -14.19 2.49
N LEU A 209 9.35 -15.39 2.46
CA LEU A 209 7.98 -15.64 2.85
C LEU A 209 7.73 -15.37 4.35
N LEU A 210 8.66 -15.71 5.24
CA LEU A 210 8.58 -15.35 6.66
C LEU A 210 8.47 -13.82 6.83
N LEU A 211 9.32 -13.06 6.16
CA LEU A 211 9.30 -11.60 6.23
C LEU A 211 8.00 -11.02 5.67
N VAL A 212 7.46 -11.60 4.58
CA VAL A 212 6.15 -11.23 4.03
C VAL A 212 5.02 -11.56 5.01
N GLN A 213 5.06 -12.70 5.68
CA GLN A 213 4.06 -13.06 6.69
C GLN A 213 4.10 -12.12 7.91
N ILE A 214 5.29 -11.72 8.36
CA ILE A 214 5.46 -10.69 9.39
C ILE A 214 4.86 -9.36 8.91
N LEU A 215 5.13 -8.97 7.65
CA LEU A 215 4.53 -7.79 7.05
C LEU A 215 3.01 -7.90 7.06
N MET A 216 2.42 -9.02 6.65
CA MET A 216 0.97 -9.25 6.65
C MET A 216 0.36 -9.09 8.05
N ILE A 217 1.01 -9.62 9.09
CA ILE A 217 0.53 -9.51 10.47
C ILE A 217 0.52 -8.04 10.95
N ILE A 218 1.57 -7.28 10.63
CA ILE A 218 1.74 -5.89 11.08
C ILE A 218 0.94 -4.90 10.22
N PHE A 219 0.77 -5.19 8.93
CA PHE A 219 0.17 -4.31 7.93
C PHE A 219 -1.15 -3.66 8.36
N PRO A 220 -2.19 -4.40 8.81
CA PRO A 220 -3.48 -3.79 9.16
C PRO A 220 -3.40 -2.83 10.35
N PHE A 221 -2.35 -2.89 11.17
CA PHE A 221 -2.16 -2.02 12.35
C PHE A 221 -1.15 -0.90 12.11
N SER A 222 -0.57 -0.82 10.90
CA SER A 222 0.53 0.08 10.58
C SER A 222 0.11 1.33 9.80
N LYS A 223 1.07 2.21 9.51
CA LYS A 223 0.90 3.32 8.57
C LYS A 223 0.85 2.85 7.10
N LEU A 224 1.18 1.59 6.80
CA LEU A 224 1.16 1.05 5.42
C LEU A 224 -0.25 0.95 4.83
N LEU A 225 -1.28 0.94 5.68
CA LEU A 225 -2.68 0.94 5.25
C LEU A 225 -3.12 2.26 4.57
N HIS A 226 -2.24 3.26 4.47
CA HIS A 226 -2.53 4.55 3.86
C HIS A 226 -3.10 4.45 2.43
N VAL A 227 -2.78 3.39 1.68
CA VAL A 227 -3.32 3.16 0.33
C VAL A 227 -4.85 3.11 0.32
N PHE A 228 -5.45 2.40 1.28
CA PHE A 228 -6.90 2.31 1.42
C PHE A 228 -7.49 3.58 2.05
N GLY A 229 -6.72 4.21 2.94
CA GLY A 229 -7.08 5.47 3.59
C GLY A 229 -7.27 6.63 2.60
N MET A 230 -6.47 6.71 1.53
CA MET A 230 -6.65 7.76 0.50
C MET A 230 -8.00 7.67 -0.21
N PHE A 231 -8.46 6.46 -0.53
CA PHE A 231 -9.76 6.23 -1.16
C PHE A 231 -10.91 6.47 -0.17
N ALA A 232 -10.75 5.99 1.06
CA ALA A 232 -11.75 6.20 2.13
C ALA A 232 -11.92 7.69 2.45
N HIS A 233 -10.82 8.44 2.67
CA HIS A 233 -10.89 9.83 3.09
C HIS A 233 -11.64 10.70 2.07
N ARG A 234 -11.47 10.48 0.75
CA ARG A 234 -12.19 11.25 -0.28
C ARG A 234 -13.64 10.82 -0.49
N TRP A 235 -13.99 9.55 -0.24
CA TRP A 235 -15.40 9.11 -0.25
C TRP A 235 -16.16 9.62 0.99
N ILE A 236 -15.48 9.66 2.15
CA ILE A 236 -16.06 10.10 3.43
C ILE A 236 -16.25 11.63 3.49
N ILE A 237 -15.41 12.43 2.78
CA ILE A 237 -15.58 13.90 2.70
C ILE A 237 -16.98 14.32 2.21
N ASN A 238 -17.70 13.47 1.49
CA ASN A 238 -19.04 13.76 0.96
C ASN A 238 -20.21 13.30 1.86
N ARG A 239 -19.96 12.90 3.12
CA ARG A 239 -20.99 12.52 4.10
C ARG A 239 -20.92 13.38 5.38
N PRO A 240 -21.21 14.69 5.31
CA PRO A 240 -21.43 15.46 6.52
C PRO A 240 -22.61 14.84 7.28
N TYR A 241 -22.37 14.34 8.48
CA TYR A 241 -23.48 13.96 9.35
C TYR A 241 -24.22 15.24 9.73
N VAL A 242 -25.56 15.22 9.68
CA VAL A 242 -26.42 16.35 10.08
C VAL A 242 -26.81 16.24 11.56
N GLU A 243 -26.63 15.05 12.15
CA GLU A 243 -26.95 14.77 13.55
C GLU A 243 -25.69 14.70 14.45
N PRO A 244 -25.78 15.18 15.70
CA PRO A 244 -24.70 15.08 16.68
C PRO A 244 -24.28 13.63 16.93
N ALA A 245 -23.04 13.43 17.38
CA ALA A 245 -22.58 12.09 17.78
C ALA A 245 -23.44 11.55 18.94
N PRO A 246 -23.71 10.23 18.99
CA PRO A 246 -24.39 9.61 20.13
C PRO A 246 -23.69 9.97 21.44
N GLY A 247 -24.43 10.45 22.44
CA GLY A 247 -23.89 10.93 23.72
C GLY A 247 -23.54 12.42 23.77
N LEU A 248 -23.71 13.17 22.67
CA LEU A 248 -23.56 14.64 22.62
C LEU A 248 -24.82 15.32 22.07
N PRO A 249 -26.00 15.17 22.71
CA PRO A 249 -27.22 15.84 22.26
C PRO A 249 -27.01 17.37 22.27
N GLY A 250 -27.25 18.03 21.13
CA GLY A 250 -27.15 19.48 20.99
C GLY A 250 -25.78 20.04 20.56
N ALA A 251 -24.77 19.21 20.31
CA ALA A 251 -23.52 19.70 19.74
C ALA A 251 -23.74 20.30 18.33
N PRO A 252 -23.19 21.49 18.01
CA PRO A 252 -23.37 22.11 16.70
C PRO A 252 -22.81 21.18 15.62
N VAL A 253 -23.66 20.83 14.66
CA VAL A 253 -23.30 19.97 13.54
C VAL A 253 -22.97 20.87 12.35
N GLY A 254 -21.72 20.82 11.90
CA GLY A 254 -21.21 21.72 10.86
C GLY A 254 -21.91 21.51 9.52
N GLY A 255 -22.81 22.44 9.17
CA GLY A 255 -23.51 22.40 7.89
C GLY A 255 -24.81 23.19 7.83
N THR A 256 -25.43 23.53 8.97
CA THR A 256 -26.50 24.53 8.99
C THR A 256 -25.88 25.91 8.98
N GLY A 257 -25.60 26.41 7.78
CA GLY A 257 -25.50 27.84 7.59
C GLY A 257 -26.72 28.49 8.24
N HIS A 258 -26.49 29.24 9.32
CA HIS A 258 -27.35 30.36 9.59
C HIS A 258 -27.29 31.23 8.34
N ALA A 259 -28.36 31.20 7.56
CA ALA A 259 -28.76 32.36 6.81
C ALA A 259 -28.90 33.50 7.83
N VAL A 260 -27.84 34.27 8.03
CA VAL A 260 -27.95 35.58 8.65
C VAL A 260 -28.58 36.46 7.58
N SER A 261 -29.90 36.33 7.46
CA SER A 261 -30.76 37.31 6.83
C SER A 261 -30.77 38.57 7.68
N GLY A 262 -30.60 39.72 7.05
CA GLY A 262 -31.00 41.01 7.61
C GLY A 262 -29.83 41.83 8.12
N GLY A 263 -29.62 42.98 7.49
CA GLY A 263 -28.50 43.87 7.74
C GLY A 263 -28.50 44.48 9.13
N GLN A 264 -27.32 44.95 9.52
CA GLN A 264 -27.14 46.24 10.19
C GLN A 264 -25.69 46.67 10.03
N SER A 265 -25.51 47.80 9.37
CA SER A 265 -24.25 48.54 9.32
C SER A 265 -23.93 49.07 10.71
N ALA A 266 -22.75 48.75 11.25
CA ALA A 266 -22.21 49.46 12.39
C ALA A 266 -21.21 50.51 11.88
N SER A 267 -21.69 51.74 11.71
CA SER A 267 -20.83 52.93 11.75
C SER A 267 -20.60 53.27 13.23
N GLY A 268 -19.35 53.23 13.66
CA GLY A 268 -18.94 53.61 15.02
C GLY A 268 -18.07 54.86 14.94
N GLY A 269 -18.69 56.04 15.05
CA GLY A 269 -18.00 57.29 15.35
C GLY A 269 -17.65 57.35 16.83
N VAL A 270 -16.43 57.76 17.14
CA VAL A 270 -15.91 57.98 18.49
C VAL A 270 -15.82 59.48 18.73
N HIS A 271 -16.27 59.90 19.91
CA HIS A 271 -16.12 61.24 20.49
C HIS A 271 -14.66 61.70 20.54
#